data_AF-A0A2V9SJP2-F1
#
_entry.id   AF-A0A2V9SJP2-F1
#
_cell.length_a   1.000
_cell.length_b   1.000
_cell.length_c   1.000
_cell.angle_alpha   90.00
_cell.angle_beta   90.00
_cell.angle_gamma   90.00
#
_symmetry.space_group_name_H-M   'P 1'
#
loop_
_entity.id
_entity.type
_entity.pdbx_description
1 polymer ?
#
loop_
_entity_poly.entity_id
_entity_poly.type
_entity_poly.pdbx_seq_one_letter_code
_entity_poly.pdbx_strand_id
1 'polypeptide(L)'
;MAASAPRNSINTRLYLLGAIFFFWCCVICLRLVYLQVFRYGDFEQRAQHQQQRTTEVAAKRGVIYDRAGRELAMSISVDSAFAVPTEMPDLAGTVSLIGRITKTDPRELLAKCKAARTFCWVARKADAETAERIRSLNLRGIYFQKESKRFYPKRELAAQVLGYVGMDDEGLSGIEREYDDRLRGKPGRMLISVDARRKWFGSVEKQPDPGENVVLTVDEKVQYIAERELETAMAETHSVAGTIVVQNPHTGEILALANRPTFNPNLSRQVTPERLKDHAVSDVYEPGSTFKVVTISAALEEKLTRPTEMFDCQMGSIVINGMRIHDSKPHGLLTVSGILAKSSDVGAIKIALRLGEDRFYKYIRDFGFGQQTGIELPGETRGLTKPVSRWSKVSIGAISMGQEIGITPLQLVGLNRAPAHAANCGIPSWCGTPRNFSAHGGSDETDDAGRRA
;
A
#
# COMPACT_ATOMS: atom_id res chain seq x y z
N MET A 1 27.65 -76.00 -75.20
CA MET A 1 27.02 -74.66 -75.24
C MET A 1 27.07 -74.08 -73.83
N ALA A 2 27.91 -73.08 -73.57
CA ALA A 2 27.88 -72.30 -72.35
C ALA A 2 28.16 -70.84 -72.74
N ALA A 3 27.11 -70.02 -72.71
CA ALA A 3 27.16 -68.61 -73.08
C ALA A 3 27.84 -67.79 -71.97
N SER A 4 28.93 -67.10 -72.30
CA SER A 4 29.60 -66.16 -71.41
C SER A 4 28.82 -64.86 -71.32
N ALA A 5 28.27 -64.55 -70.15
CA ALA A 5 27.58 -63.30 -69.85
C ALA A 5 28.51 -62.07 -69.90
N PRO A 6 28.03 -60.89 -70.34
CA PRO A 6 28.90 -59.73 -70.58
C PRO A 6 29.30 -59.03 -69.27
N ARG A 7 30.61 -58.99 -68.99
CA ARG A 7 31.26 -58.29 -67.85
C ARG A 7 31.03 -56.76 -67.80
N ASN A 8 30.48 -56.16 -68.86
CA ASN A 8 30.28 -54.70 -68.94
C ASN A 8 29.10 -54.17 -68.12
N SER A 9 28.13 -55.01 -67.71
CA SER A 9 26.93 -54.52 -67.00
C SER A 9 27.14 -54.18 -65.52
N ILE A 10 28.19 -54.73 -64.89
CA ILE A 10 28.49 -54.53 -63.46
C ILE A 10 29.20 -53.19 -63.23
N ASN A 11 30.16 -52.84 -64.09
CA ASN A 11 30.91 -51.59 -63.96
C ASN A 11 30.03 -50.36 -64.22
N THR A 12 29.11 -50.41 -65.19
CA THR A 12 28.18 -49.30 -65.46
C THR A 12 27.19 -49.09 -64.31
N ARG A 13 26.72 -50.16 -63.65
CA ARG A 13 25.87 -50.08 -62.46
C ARG A 13 26.63 -49.48 -61.28
N LEU A 14 27.91 -49.81 -61.12
CA LEU A 14 28.77 -49.25 -60.08
C LEU A 14 29.00 -47.74 -60.27
N TYR A 15 29.29 -47.29 -61.50
CA TYR A 15 29.42 -45.87 -61.81
C TYR A 15 28.10 -45.11 -61.69
N LEU A 16 26.98 -45.72 -62.06
CA LEU A 16 25.65 -45.13 -61.89
C LEU A 16 25.32 -44.93 -60.41
N LEU A 17 25.56 -45.95 -59.57
CA LEU A 17 25.40 -45.87 -58.11
C LEU A 17 26.34 -44.82 -57.50
N GLY A 18 27.60 -44.78 -57.95
CA GLY A 18 28.56 -43.77 -57.52
C GLY A 18 28.14 -42.34 -57.90
N ALA A 19 27.60 -42.15 -59.11
CA ALA A 19 27.09 -40.86 -59.57
C ALA A 19 25.84 -40.43 -58.80
N ILE A 20 24.92 -41.36 -58.51
CA ILE A 20 23.74 -41.09 -57.67
C ILE A 20 24.18 -40.71 -56.25
N PHE A 21 25.15 -41.43 -55.67
CA PHE A 21 25.68 -41.11 -54.34
C PHE A 21 26.39 -39.75 -54.31
N PHE A 22 27.20 -39.45 -55.33
CA PHE A 22 27.87 -38.15 -55.46
C PHE A 22 26.86 -37.00 -55.60
N PHE A 23 25.86 -37.18 -56.45
CA PHE A 23 24.78 -36.22 -56.62
C PHE A 23 24.03 -35.99 -55.30
N TRP A 24 23.72 -37.05 -54.56
CA TRP A 24 23.08 -36.97 -53.26
C TRP A 24 23.95 -36.22 -52.23
N CYS A 25 25.26 -36.50 -52.17
CA CYS A 25 26.22 -35.74 -51.37
C CYS A 25 26.24 -34.25 -51.75
N CYS A 26 26.27 -33.92 -53.04
CA CYS A 26 26.22 -32.53 -53.51
C CYS A 26 24.94 -31.82 -53.07
N VAL A 27 23.79 -32.48 -53.13
CA VAL A 27 22.51 -31.92 -52.65
C VAL A 27 22.55 -31.64 -51.15
N ILE A 28 23.15 -32.53 -50.34
CA ILE A 28 23.32 -32.32 -48.90
C ILE A 28 24.26 -31.14 -48.63
N CYS A 29 25.41 -31.06 -49.31
CA CYS A 29 26.35 -29.94 -49.15
C CYS A 29 25.70 -28.61 -49.52
N LEU A 30 24.97 -28.54 -50.64
CA LEU A 30 24.21 -27.37 -51.04
C LEU A 30 23.15 -26.99 -49.99
N ARG A 31 22.45 -27.98 -49.43
CA ARG A 31 21.49 -27.74 -48.34
C ARG A 31 22.18 -27.21 -47.08
N LEU A 32 23.37 -27.69 -46.77
CA LEU A 32 24.16 -27.25 -45.63
C LEU A 32 24.63 -25.80 -45.80
N VAL A 33 25.15 -25.43 -46.98
CA VAL A 33 25.50 -24.04 -47.31
C VAL A 33 24.28 -23.13 -47.25
N TYR A 34 23.12 -23.60 -47.75
CA TYR A 34 21.87 -22.85 -47.63
C TYR A 34 21.48 -22.57 -46.18
N LEU A 35 21.61 -23.58 -45.30
CA LEU A 35 21.29 -23.42 -43.88
C LEU A 35 22.33 -22.56 -43.13
N GLN A 36 23.63 -22.75 -43.41
CA GLN A 36 24.71 -22.10 -42.67
C GLN A 36 25.05 -20.69 -43.16
N VAL A 37 24.78 -20.34 -44.42
CA VAL A 37 25.15 -19.02 -44.99
C VAL A 37 23.90 -18.17 -45.19
N PHE A 38 22.89 -18.68 -45.91
CA PHE A 38 21.70 -17.88 -46.23
C PHE A 38 20.72 -17.77 -45.07
N ARG A 39 20.64 -18.78 -44.20
CA ARG A 39 19.78 -18.76 -42.99
C ARG A 39 20.55 -18.57 -41.69
N TYR A 40 21.83 -18.20 -41.74
CA TYR A 40 22.66 -17.99 -40.55
C TYR A 40 21.99 -17.06 -39.54
N GLY A 41 21.60 -15.85 -39.97
CA GLY A 41 21.01 -14.85 -39.08
C GLY A 41 19.70 -15.30 -38.42
N ASP A 42 18.86 -16.01 -39.17
CA ASP A 42 17.61 -16.59 -38.65
C ASP A 42 17.87 -17.65 -37.57
N PHE A 43 18.86 -18.53 -37.79
CA PHE A 43 19.21 -19.57 -36.82
C PHE A 43 19.98 -19.02 -35.63
N GLU A 44 20.81 -18.00 -35.82
CA GLU A 44 21.51 -17.30 -34.75
C GLU A 44 20.53 -16.56 -33.85
N GLN A 45 19.58 -15.80 -34.39
CA GLN A 45 18.54 -15.13 -33.60
C GLN A 45 17.68 -16.15 -32.83
N ARG A 46 17.29 -17.26 -33.47
CA ARG A 46 16.55 -18.34 -32.79
C ARG A 46 17.37 -18.98 -31.68
N ALA A 47 18.66 -19.23 -31.90
CA ALA A 47 19.55 -19.78 -30.90
C ALA A 47 19.76 -18.80 -29.74
N GLN A 48 19.95 -17.50 -30.02
CA GLN A 48 20.03 -16.46 -29.00
C GLN A 48 18.73 -16.36 -28.20
N HIS A 49 17.56 -16.32 -28.84
CA HIS A 49 16.27 -16.33 -28.13
C HIS A 49 16.03 -17.59 -27.29
N GLN A 50 16.58 -18.73 -27.72
CA GLN A 50 16.42 -20.01 -27.01
C GLN A 50 17.43 -20.18 -25.87
N GLN A 51 18.61 -19.57 -25.97
CA GLN A 51 19.69 -19.65 -24.98
C GLN A 51 19.66 -18.48 -23.99
N GLN A 52 19.19 -17.30 -24.40
CA GLN A 52 19.09 -16.09 -23.58
C GLN A 52 17.67 -15.93 -23.06
N ARG A 53 17.50 -16.18 -21.76
CA ARG A 53 16.25 -15.89 -21.06
C ARG A 53 16.43 -14.59 -20.29
N THR A 54 15.69 -13.56 -20.67
CA THR A 54 15.62 -12.34 -19.87
C THR A 54 14.70 -12.61 -18.69
N THR A 55 15.18 -12.36 -17.48
CA THR A 55 14.39 -12.42 -16.24
C THR A 55 14.39 -11.04 -15.60
N GLU A 56 13.23 -10.60 -15.15
CA GLU A 56 13.12 -9.35 -14.41
C GLU A 56 13.67 -9.52 -13.00
N VAL A 57 14.48 -8.54 -12.58
CA VAL A 57 14.98 -8.46 -11.20
C VAL A 57 14.18 -7.39 -10.50
N ALA A 58 13.41 -7.80 -9.48
CA ALA A 58 12.60 -6.88 -8.69
C ALA A 58 13.46 -5.76 -8.08
N ALA A 59 12.97 -4.53 -8.16
CA ALA A 59 13.58 -3.40 -7.47
C ALA A 59 13.33 -3.45 -5.97
N LYS A 60 14.22 -2.82 -5.21
CA LYS A 60 14.00 -2.62 -3.78
C LYS A 60 12.99 -1.49 -3.61
N ARG A 61 11.81 -1.82 -3.09
CA ARG A 61 10.80 -0.83 -2.73
C ARG A 61 11.33 0.16 -1.67
N GLY A 62 11.02 1.43 -1.84
CA GLY A 62 11.47 2.53 -0.98
C GLY A 62 10.99 2.39 0.47
N VAL A 63 11.78 2.91 1.40
CA VAL A 63 11.52 2.83 2.85
C VAL A 63 10.55 3.95 3.24
N ILE A 64 9.59 3.61 4.11
CA ILE A 64 8.70 4.59 4.75
C ILE A 64 9.24 4.88 6.15
N TYR A 65 9.55 6.13 6.39
CA TYR A 65 10.03 6.65 7.67
C TYR A 65 8.95 7.46 8.37
N ASP A 66 9.05 7.52 9.69
CA ASP A 66 8.34 8.51 10.49
C ASP A 66 9.07 9.88 10.45
N ARG A 67 8.49 10.90 11.08
CA ARG A 67 9.06 12.26 11.05
C ARG A 67 10.45 12.39 11.68
N ALA A 68 10.85 11.43 12.50
CA ALA A 68 12.14 11.38 13.19
C ALA A 68 13.15 10.46 12.48
N GLY A 69 12.81 9.91 11.31
CA GLY A 69 13.67 9.02 10.53
C GLY A 69 13.65 7.56 10.99
N ARG A 70 12.67 7.14 11.79
CA ARG A 70 12.51 5.75 12.22
C ARG A 70 11.76 4.96 11.16
N GLU A 71 12.22 3.75 10.87
CA GLU A 71 11.64 2.89 9.84
C GLU A 71 10.27 2.33 10.26
N LEU A 72 9.24 2.64 9.47
CA LEU A 72 7.87 2.12 9.64
C LEU A 72 7.58 0.97 8.68
N ALA A 73 8.10 1.04 7.45
CA ALA A 73 8.03 -0.04 6.47
C ALA A 73 9.30 -0.10 5.62
N MET A 74 9.85 -1.30 5.44
CA MET A 74 11.12 -1.54 4.75
C MET A 74 11.06 -2.81 3.91
N SER A 75 12.00 -2.96 2.98
CA SER A 75 12.11 -4.15 2.15
C SER A 75 13.32 -4.98 2.54
N ILE A 76 13.07 -6.25 2.88
CA ILE A 76 14.08 -7.23 3.26
C ILE A 76 14.24 -8.29 2.16
N SER A 77 15.46 -8.80 1.99
CA SER A 77 15.73 -9.92 1.08
C SER A 77 15.33 -11.22 1.76
N VAL A 78 14.45 -11.99 1.13
CA VAL A 78 14.03 -13.32 1.60
C VAL A 78 14.20 -14.36 0.51
N ASP A 79 14.28 -15.61 0.91
CA ASP A 79 14.36 -16.73 -0.01
C ASP A 79 12.95 -17.24 -0.37
N SER A 80 12.73 -17.44 -1.66
CA SER A 80 11.56 -18.10 -2.21
C SER A 80 11.96 -19.44 -2.82
N ALA A 81 11.32 -20.51 -2.34
CA ALA A 81 11.52 -21.86 -2.86
C ALA A 81 10.56 -22.15 -4.01
N PHE A 82 11.10 -22.65 -5.12
CA PHE A 82 10.34 -23.16 -6.25
C PHE A 82 10.77 -24.59 -6.61
N ALA A 83 9.81 -25.33 -7.15
CA ALA A 83 9.95 -26.69 -7.64
C ALA A 83 10.05 -26.70 -9.17
N VAL A 84 10.91 -27.57 -9.70
CA VAL A 84 10.98 -27.95 -11.11
C VAL A 84 10.50 -29.40 -11.23
N PRO A 85 9.19 -29.63 -11.48
CA PRO A 85 8.59 -30.97 -11.45
C PRO A 85 9.26 -31.99 -12.38
N THR A 86 9.81 -31.53 -13.51
CA THR A 86 10.52 -32.37 -14.50
C THR A 86 11.84 -32.96 -13.98
N GLU A 87 12.41 -32.40 -12.93
CA GLU A 87 13.67 -32.87 -12.33
C GLU A 87 13.45 -33.71 -11.07
N MET A 88 12.19 -33.89 -10.66
CA MET A 88 11.80 -34.56 -9.42
C MET A 88 11.42 -36.02 -9.66
N PRO A 89 12.11 -36.99 -9.01
CA PRO A 89 11.73 -38.40 -9.07
C PRO A 89 10.39 -38.69 -8.39
N ASP A 90 10.15 -38.07 -7.23
CA ASP A 90 8.91 -38.20 -6.45
C ASP A 90 8.34 -36.81 -6.12
N LEU A 91 7.51 -36.30 -7.02
CA LEU A 91 6.83 -35.02 -6.84
C LEU A 91 5.84 -35.07 -5.66
N ALA A 92 5.13 -36.18 -5.48
CA ALA A 92 4.06 -36.27 -4.48
C ALA A 92 4.61 -36.29 -3.05
N GLY A 93 5.66 -37.08 -2.79
CA GLY A 93 6.32 -37.12 -1.49
C GLY A 93 7.01 -35.79 -1.15
N THR A 94 7.73 -35.21 -2.11
CA THR A 94 8.42 -33.91 -1.97
C THR A 94 7.43 -32.80 -1.60
N VAL A 95 6.33 -32.67 -2.34
CA VAL A 95 5.30 -31.66 -2.10
C VAL A 95 4.60 -31.88 -0.75
N SER A 96 4.38 -33.13 -0.34
CA SER A 96 3.79 -33.46 0.95
C SER A 96 4.66 -33.02 2.13
N LEU A 97 5.98 -33.22 2.04
CA LEU A 97 6.94 -32.76 3.04
C LEU A 97 6.96 -31.23 3.14
N ILE A 98 7.01 -30.54 2.00
CA ILE A 98 7.03 -29.07 1.97
C ILE A 98 5.70 -28.49 2.44
N GLY A 99 4.57 -29.11 2.08
CA GLY A 99 3.24 -28.71 2.56
C GLY A 99 3.13 -28.73 4.09
N ARG A 100 3.71 -29.75 4.75
CA ARG A 100 3.77 -29.81 6.22
C ARG A 100 4.60 -28.69 6.84
N ILE A 101 5.72 -28.32 6.23
CA ILE A 101 6.58 -27.23 6.71
C ILE A 101 5.89 -25.88 6.52
N THR A 102 5.34 -25.64 5.34
CA THR A 102 4.72 -24.37 4.95
C THR A 102 3.28 -24.21 5.46
N LYS A 103 2.72 -25.24 6.11
CA LYS A 103 1.31 -25.32 6.53
C LYS A 103 0.32 -25.08 5.38
N THR A 104 0.71 -25.49 4.16
CA THR A 104 -0.14 -25.41 2.96
C THR A 104 -0.72 -26.78 2.67
N ASP A 105 -1.95 -26.87 2.15
CA ASP A 105 -2.54 -28.17 1.77
C ASP A 105 -1.68 -28.86 0.69
N PRO A 106 -1.10 -30.05 0.99
CA PRO A 106 -0.32 -30.81 0.02
C PRO A 106 -1.06 -31.11 -1.28
N ARG A 107 -2.39 -31.27 -1.25
CA ARG A 107 -3.19 -31.59 -2.43
C ARG A 107 -3.26 -30.41 -3.39
N GLU A 108 -3.50 -29.22 -2.86
CA GLU A 108 -3.53 -27.98 -3.64
C GLU A 108 -2.17 -27.71 -4.27
N LEU A 109 -1.09 -27.86 -3.49
CA LEU A 109 0.26 -27.64 -3.97
C LEU A 109 0.66 -28.64 -5.06
N LEU A 110 0.26 -29.91 -4.93
CA LEU A 110 0.53 -30.94 -5.93
C LEU A 110 -0.20 -30.65 -7.24
N ALA A 111 -1.45 -30.19 -7.18
CA ALA A 111 -2.23 -29.82 -8.36
C ALA A 111 -1.56 -28.65 -9.11
N LYS A 112 -1.13 -27.61 -8.39
CA LYS A 112 -0.39 -26.47 -8.95
C LYS A 112 0.91 -26.92 -9.62
N CYS A 113 1.70 -27.77 -8.98
CA CYS A 113 2.98 -28.22 -9.53
C CYS A 113 2.82 -29.16 -10.74
N LYS A 114 1.79 -30.02 -10.76
CA LYS A 114 1.50 -30.86 -11.93
C LYS A 114 1.11 -30.03 -13.16
N ALA A 115 0.36 -28.94 -12.97
CA ALA A 115 -0.07 -28.08 -14.07
C ALA A 115 1.09 -27.34 -14.75
N ALA A 116 2.04 -26.82 -13.98
CA ALA A 116 3.05 -25.90 -14.51
C ALA A 116 4.30 -26.59 -15.12
N ARG A 117 4.53 -27.88 -14.84
CA ARG A 117 5.59 -28.81 -15.36
C ARG A 117 7.07 -28.37 -15.22
N THR A 118 7.38 -27.10 -15.36
CA THR A 118 8.74 -26.52 -15.36
C THR A 118 9.01 -25.58 -14.20
N PHE A 119 7.97 -24.97 -13.63
CA PHE A 119 8.12 -24.01 -12.53
C PHE A 119 6.89 -24.00 -11.64
N CYS A 120 7.06 -24.22 -10.34
CA CYS A 120 5.99 -24.17 -9.37
C CYS A 120 6.47 -23.54 -8.07
N TRP A 121 5.83 -22.47 -7.60
CA TRP A 121 6.13 -21.94 -6.28
C TRP A 121 5.70 -22.91 -5.19
N VAL A 122 6.64 -23.31 -4.33
CA VAL A 122 6.35 -24.18 -3.17
C VAL A 122 6.33 -23.40 -1.86
N ALA A 123 7.17 -22.37 -1.74
CA ALA A 123 7.15 -21.44 -0.62
C ALA A 123 7.66 -20.07 -1.11
N ARG A 124 6.76 -19.15 -1.43
CA ARG A 124 7.13 -17.82 -1.91
C ARG A 124 7.28 -16.84 -0.74
N LYS A 125 8.37 -16.06 -0.74
CA LYS A 125 8.75 -15.07 0.28
C LYS A 125 8.72 -15.67 1.70
N ALA A 126 9.29 -16.88 1.83
CA ALA A 126 9.33 -17.63 3.07
C ALA A 126 10.17 -16.88 4.12
N ASP A 127 9.80 -17.04 5.39
CA ASP A 127 10.65 -16.67 6.51
C ASP A 127 11.96 -17.49 6.51
N ALA A 128 13.00 -16.94 7.11
CA ALA A 128 14.33 -17.54 7.10
C ALA A 128 14.34 -18.96 7.70
N GLU A 129 13.56 -19.21 8.76
CA GLU A 129 13.44 -20.53 9.37
C GLU A 129 12.82 -21.55 8.41
N THR A 130 11.67 -21.22 7.80
CA THR A 130 11.04 -22.09 6.78
C THR A 130 11.97 -22.35 5.60
N ALA A 131 12.65 -21.32 5.08
CA ALA A 131 13.57 -21.46 3.96
C ALA A 131 14.74 -22.41 4.31
N GLU A 132 15.33 -22.27 5.49
CA GLU A 132 16.43 -23.12 5.95
C GLU A 132 15.98 -24.57 6.19
N ARG A 133 14.78 -24.78 6.75
CA ARG A 133 14.21 -26.13 6.90
C ARG A 133 14.01 -26.81 5.55
N ILE A 134 13.50 -26.10 4.54
CA ILE A 134 13.38 -26.66 3.18
C ILE A 134 14.77 -26.96 2.60
N ARG A 135 15.74 -26.07 2.80
CA ARG A 135 17.12 -26.23 2.32
C ARG A 135 17.80 -27.46 2.93
N SER A 136 17.63 -27.69 4.23
CA SER A 136 18.22 -28.83 4.95
C SER A 136 17.75 -30.20 4.44
N LEU A 137 16.60 -30.27 3.76
CA LEU A 137 16.09 -31.53 3.20
C LEU A 137 16.83 -31.95 1.93
N ASN A 138 17.64 -31.08 1.31
CA ASN A 138 18.42 -31.35 0.10
C ASN A 138 17.62 -32.07 -1.01
N LEU A 139 16.36 -31.65 -1.20
CA LEU A 139 15.45 -32.28 -2.16
C LEU A 139 15.84 -31.89 -3.59
N ARG A 140 15.98 -32.90 -4.46
CA ARG A 140 16.29 -32.70 -5.88
C ARG A 140 15.15 -31.97 -6.58
N GLY A 141 15.49 -30.96 -7.38
CA GLY A 141 14.51 -30.16 -8.14
C GLY A 141 13.88 -29.01 -7.36
N ILE A 142 14.28 -28.79 -6.11
CA ILE A 142 13.93 -27.58 -5.34
C ILE A 142 15.08 -26.58 -5.43
N TYR A 143 14.73 -25.36 -5.80
CA TYR A 143 15.66 -24.25 -5.95
C TYR A 143 15.17 -23.03 -5.20
N PHE A 144 16.08 -22.13 -4.89
CA PHE A 144 15.80 -20.89 -4.18
C PHE A 144 16.13 -19.69 -5.06
N GLN A 145 15.26 -18.68 -5.00
CA GLN A 145 15.47 -17.38 -5.59
C GLN A 145 15.31 -16.32 -4.50
N LYS A 146 16.21 -15.33 -4.48
CA LYS A 146 16.05 -14.17 -3.61
C LYS A 146 14.95 -13.26 -4.16
N GLU A 147 13.98 -12.92 -3.32
CA GLU A 147 12.94 -11.94 -3.59
C GLU A 147 12.95 -10.83 -2.52
N SER A 148 12.48 -9.65 -2.90
CA SER A 148 12.21 -8.56 -1.97
C SER A 148 10.86 -8.80 -1.29
N LYS A 149 10.84 -8.77 0.05
CA LYS A 149 9.61 -8.85 0.85
C LYS A 149 9.46 -7.58 1.68
N ARG A 150 8.27 -7.00 1.63
CA ARG A 150 7.90 -5.87 2.47
C ARG A 150 7.73 -6.32 3.92
N PHE A 151 8.32 -5.57 4.83
CA PHE A 151 8.36 -5.85 6.26
C PHE A 151 8.05 -4.58 7.06
N TYR A 152 7.23 -4.73 8.09
CA TYR A 152 6.76 -3.66 8.96
C TYR A 152 7.29 -3.91 10.37
N PRO A 153 8.42 -3.29 10.78
CA PRO A 153 9.08 -3.58 12.05
C PRO A 153 8.19 -3.36 13.27
N LYS A 154 7.25 -2.41 13.16
CA LYS A 154 6.34 -1.99 14.23
C LYS A 154 5.01 -2.74 14.25
N ARG A 155 4.88 -3.79 13.42
CA ARG A 155 3.69 -4.67 13.36
C ARG A 155 2.40 -3.87 13.13
N GLU A 156 1.46 -3.86 14.08
CA GLU A 156 0.15 -3.24 13.96
C GLU A 156 0.17 -1.70 14.02
N LEU A 157 1.28 -1.11 14.47
CA LEU A 157 1.40 0.34 14.62
C LEU A 157 1.22 1.05 13.27
N ALA A 158 0.30 2.02 13.24
CA ALA A 158 -0.07 2.78 12.05
C ALA A 158 -0.54 1.91 10.85
N ALA A 159 -1.05 0.70 11.09
CA ALA A 159 -1.34 -0.25 10.01
C ALA A 159 -2.30 0.29 8.93
N GLN A 160 -3.36 1.02 9.30
CA GLN A 160 -4.28 1.60 8.31
C GLN A 160 -3.65 2.75 7.52
N VAL A 161 -2.81 3.56 8.18
CA VAL A 161 -2.06 4.66 7.56
C VAL A 161 -1.06 4.08 6.57
N LEU A 162 -0.18 3.18 7.01
CA LEU A 162 0.83 2.56 6.16
C LEU A 162 0.18 1.75 5.05
N GLY A 163 -0.82 0.95 5.41
CA GLY A 163 -1.43 -0.05 4.55
C GLY A 163 -0.58 -1.31 4.45
N TYR A 164 -0.75 -2.06 3.37
CA TYR A 164 0.03 -3.25 3.08
C TYR A 164 0.24 -3.45 1.59
N VAL A 165 1.15 -4.38 1.25
CA VAL A 165 1.43 -4.75 -0.14
C VAL A 165 1.02 -6.19 -0.42
N GLY A 166 0.71 -6.47 -1.68
CA GLY A 166 0.43 -7.80 -2.20
C GLY A 166 1.67 -8.69 -2.30
N MET A 167 1.46 -9.95 -2.71
CA MET A 167 2.55 -10.90 -2.95
C MET A 167 3.49 -10.42 -4.06
N ASP A 168 2.97 -9.67 -5.03
CA ASP A 168 3.70 -9.11 -6.17
C ASP A 168 4.22 -7.68 -5.94
N ASP A 169 4.27 -7.25 -4.66
CA ASP A 169 4.83 -5.96 -4.23
C ASP A 169 4.05 -4.72 -4.70
N GLU A 170 2.77 -4.91 -5.06
CA GLU A 170 1.80 -3.85 -5.33
C GLU A 170 1.22 -3.28 -4.03
N GLY A 171 1.15 -1.95 -3.91
CA GLY A 171 0.49 -1.27 -2.81
C GLY A 171 -1.03 -1.42 -2.85
N LEU A 172 -1.62 -2.05 -1.83
CA LEU A 172 -3.05 -2.38 -1.82
C LEU A 172 -3.90 -1.44 -0.95
N SER A 173 -3.30 -0.79 0.05
CA SER A 173 -3.98 0.19 0.90
C SER A 173 -3.03 1.24 1.47
N GLY A 174 -3.59 2.26 2.13
CA GLY A 174 -2.83 3.30 2.83
C GLY A 174 -1.82 4.05 1.94
N ILE A 175 -0.75 4.52 2.57
CA ILE A 175 0.40 5.16 1.94
C ILE A 175 1.08 4.23 0.92
N GLU A 176 1.10 2.92 1.17
CA GLU A 176 1.66 1.96 0.21
C GLU A 176 0.94 2.01 -1.14
N ARG A 177 -0.38 2.17 -1.15
CA ARG A 177 -1.18 2.33 -2.37
C ARG A 177 -1.06 3.71 -2.97
N GLU A 178 -1.17 4.74 -2.14
CA GLU A 178 -1.15 6.14 -2.61
C GLU A 178 0.18 6.48 -3.31
N TYR A 179 1.29 5.97 -2.77
CA TYR A 179 2.63 6.23 -3.30
C TYR A 179 3.24 5.02 -4.02
N ASP A 180 2.44 4.06 -4.51
CA ASP A 180 2.96 2.83 -5.13
C ASP A 180 3.94 3.11 -6.27
N ASP A 181 3.58 4.06 -7.15
CA ASP A 181 4.40 4.43 -8.32
C ASP A 181 5.79 4.96 -7.94
N ARG A 182 5.90 5.62 -6.79
CA ARG A 182 7.17 6.18 -6.27
C ARG A 182 7.93 5.15 -5.45
N LEU A 183 7.22 4.38 -4.62
CA LEU A 183 7.78 3.39 -3.71
C LEU A 183 8.30 2.16 -4.45
N ARG A 184 7.65 1.69 -5.52
CA ARG A 184 7.97 0.39 -6.15
C ARG A 184 9.33 0.34 -6.85
N GLY A 185 9.83 1.48 -7.31
CA GLY A 185 11.04 1.54 -8.14
C GLY A 185 10.85 0.92 -9.53
N LYS A 186 11.93 0.79 -10.30
CA LYS A 186 11.87 0.23 -11.67
C LYS A 186 12.62 -1.10 -11.73
N PRO A 187 11.98 -2.19 -12.17
CA PRO A 187 12.64 -3.49 -12.24
C PRO A 187 13.83 -3.44 -13.20
N GLY A 188 14.87 -4.17 -12.83
CA GLY A 188 16.05 -4.42 -13.66
C GLY A 188 15.80 -5.58 -14.61
N ARG A 189 16.73 -5.78 -15.54
CA ARG A 189 16.76 -6.93 -16.45
C ARG A 189 18.06 -7.69 -16.27
N MET A 190 17.95 -8.98 -15.99
CA MET A 190 19.07 -9.89 -15.96
C MET A 190 18.95 -10.88 -17.11
N LEU A 191 20.00 -10.97 -17.90
CA LEU A 191 20.10 -11.83 -19.05
C LEU A 191 20.76 -13.13 -18.59
N ILE A 192 19.97 -14.19 -18.57
CA ILE A 192 20.41 -15.49 -18.12
C ILE A 192 20.68 -16.36 -19.35
N SER A 193 21.92 -16.79 -19.51
CA SER A 193 22.33 -17.74 -20.54
C SER A 193 22.56 -19.13 -19.95
N VAL A 194 22.11 -20.16 -20.67
CA VAL A 194 22.28 -21.57 -20.29
C VAL A 194 23.30 -22.22 -21.22
N ASP A 195 24.41 -22.71 -20.66
CA ASP A 195 25.37 -23.50 -21.41
C ASP A 195 24.83 -24.93 -21.69
N ALA A 196 25.41 -25.63 -22.68
CA ALA A 196 25.09 -27.01 -23.05
C ALA A 196 25.19 -28.01 -21.88
N ARG A 197 25.95 -27.68 -20.81
CA ARG A 197 26.02 -28.43 -19.55
C ARG A 197 24.98 -28.00 -18.50
N ARG A 198 23.96 -27.21 -18.88
CA ARG A 198 22.92 -26.61 -18.01
C ARG A 198 23.47 -25.73 -16.87
N LYS A 199 24.65 -25.15 -17.05
CA LYS A 199 25.21 -24.18 -16.09
C LYS A 199 24.68 -22.79 -16.43
N TRP A 200 24.07 -22.13 -15.44
CA TRP A 200 23.49 -20.81 -15.57
C TRP A 200 24.57 -19.74 -15.47
N PHE A 201 24.65 -18.85 -16.47
CA PHE A 201 25.48 -17.64 -16.44
C PHE A 201 24.57 -16.42 -16.56
N GLY A 202 24.54 -15.58 -15.53
CA GLY A 202 23.76 -14.34 -15.52
C GLY A 202 24.66 -13.15 -15.84
N SER A 203 24.26 -12.31 -16.80
CA SER A 203 24.81 -10.97 -17.00
C SER A 203 23.70 -9.95 -16.74
N VAL A 204 23.98 -8.91 -15.96
CA VAL A 204 22.98 -7.86 -15.69
C VAL A 204 22.93 -6.95 -16.91
N GLU A 205 21.79 -6.94 -17.60
CA GLU A 205 21.54 -6.05 -18.75
C GLU A 205 21.17 -4.64 -18.26
N LYS A 206 20.36 -4.58 -17.20
CA LYS A 206 19.98 -3.33 -16.52
C LYS A 206 19.83 -3.56 -15.02
N GLN A 207 20.53 -2.78 -14.21
CA GLN A 207 20.34 -2.82 -12.75
C GLN A 207 18.94 -2.28 -12.38
N PRO A 208 18.29 -2.84 -11.35
CA PRO A 208 17.04 -2.30 -10.85
C PRO A 208 17.26 -0.92 -10.21
N ASP A 209 16.38 0.03 -10.52
CA ASP A 209 16.38 1.34 -9.87
C ASP A 209 15.53 1.24 -8.59
N PRO A 210 16.09 1.51 -7.39
CA PRO A 210 15.34 1.43 -6.15
C PRO A 210 14.23 2.49 -6.12
N GLY A 211 13.15 2.19 -5.40
CA GLY A 211 12.06 3.13 -5.19
C GLY A 211 12.45 4.29 -4.27
N GLU A 212 11.69 5.38 -4.37
CA GLU A 212 11.87 6.57 -3.54
C GLU A 212 11.44 6.31 -2.11
N ASN A 213 12.16 6.88 -1.15
CA ASN A 213 11.76 6.84 0.25
C ASN A 213 10.70 7.90 0.55
N VAL A 214 9.81 7.61 1.50
CA VAL A 214 8.77 8.54 1.96
C VAL A 214 8.98 8.83 3.44
N VAL A 215 8.90 10.09 3.85
CA VAL A 215 8.98 10.52 5.26
C VAL A 215 7.61 11.05 5.66
N LEU A 216 6.97 10.38 6.61
CA LEU A 216 5.67 10.73 7.13
C LEU A 216 5.75 11.84 8.19
N THR A 217 4.65 12.56 8.41
CA THR A 217 4.50 13.50 9.53
C THR A 217 4.18 12.81 10.85
N VAL A 218 3.74 11.55 10.78
CA VAL A 218 3.47 10.74 11.98
C VAL A 218 4.73 10.64 12.83
N ASP A 219 4.53 10.79 14.13
CA ASP A 219 5.54 10.48 15.13
C ASP A 219 5.23 9.11 15.71
N GLU A 220 6.16 8.17 15.57
CA GLU A 220 6.02 6.80 16.10
C GLU A 220 5.58 6.78 17.58
N LYS A 221 6.09 7.71 18.40
CA LYS A 221 5.76 7.75 19.84
C LYS A 221 4.34 8.24 20.08
N VAL A 222 3.92 9.30 19.37
CA VAL A 222 2.56 9.84 19.50
C VAL A 222 1.55 8.84 18.97
N GLN A 223 1.86 8.18 17.85
CA GLN A 223 1.05 7.08 17.31
C GLN A 223 0.88 5.94 18.30
N TYR A 224 1.97 5.48 18.92
CA TYR A 224 1.92 4.40 19.90
C TYR A 224 1.06 4.77 21.11
N ILE A 225 1.20 5.99 21.64
CA ILE A 225 0.37 6.48 22.74
C ILE A 225 -1.10 6.52 22.32
N ALA A 226 -1.42 7.09 21.15
CA ALA A 226 -2.80 7.17 20.65
C ALA A 226 -3.44 5.78 20.52
N GLU A 227 -2.72 4.81 19.96
CA GLU A 227 -3.22 3.45 19.82
C GLU A 227 -3.41 2.73 21.15
N ARG A 228 -2.46 2.91 22.10
CA ARG A 228 -2.56 2.34 23.45
C ARG A 228 -3.76 2.89 24.20
N GLU A 229 -3.92 4.22 24.24
CA GLU A 229 -5.04 4.86 24.95
C GLU A 229 -6.38 4.53 24.30
N LEU A 230 -6.43 4.41 22.97
CA LEU A 230 -7.63 3.96 22.26
C LEU A 230 -8.02 2.55 22.67
N GLU A 231 -7.06 1.64 22.76
CA GLU A 231 -7.30 0.25 23.18
C GLU A 231 -7.76 0.17 24.65
N THR A 232 -7.15 0.95 25.54
CA THR A 232 -7.60 1.08 26.94
C THR A 232 -9.04 1.61 27.02
N ALA A 233 -9.34 2.70 26.31
CA ALA A 233 -10.68 3.28 26.30
C ALA A 233 -11.72 2.27 25.77
N MET A 234 -11.41 1.55 24.69
CA MET A 234 -12.33 0.54 24.14
C MET A 234 -12.53 -0.67 25.06
N ALA A 235 -11.49 -1.06 25.81
CA ALA A 235 -11.62 -2.13 26.80
C ALA A 235 -12.57 -1.72 27.95
N GLU A 236 -12.53 -0.45 28.36
CA GLU A 236 -13.41 0.10 29.40
C GLU A 236 -14.85 0.32 28.93
N THR A 237 -15.03 0.79 27.69
CA THR A 237 -16.36 1.11 27.14
C THR A 237 -17.03 -0.06 26.41
N HIS A 238 -16.30 -1.15 26.18
CA HIS A 238 -16.71 -2.26 25.33
C HIS A 238 -17.16 -1.82 23.92
N SER A 239 -16.53 -0.77 23.37
CA SER A 239 -16.85 -0.26 22.04
C SER A 239 -16.40 -1.21 20.92
N VAL A 240 -17.17 -1.25 19.82
CA VAL A 240 -16.88 -2.12 18.65
C VAL A 240 -15.75 -1.56 17.79
N ALA A 241 -15.66 -0.23 17.68
CA ALA A 241 -14.65 0.49 16.92
C ALA A 241 -14.33 1.82 17.60
N GLY A 242 -13.20 2.42 17.24
CA GLY A 242 -12.83 3.75 17.70
C GLY A 242 -11.65 4.33 16.93
N THR A 243 -11.52 5.65 17.01
CA THR A 243 -10.55 6.43 16.25
C THR A 243 -9.98 7.56 17.10
N ILE A 244 -8.66 7.78 17.02
CA ILE A 244 -7.99 8.97 17.55
C ILE A 244 -7.17 9.60 16.43
N VAL A 245 -7.34 10.90 16.23
CA VAL A 245 -6.52 11.71 15.32
C VAL A 245 -5.83 12.81 16.12
N VAL A 246 -4.51 12.92 15.98
CA VAL A 246 -3.70 13.96 16.62
C VAL A 246 -3.08 14.81 15.52
N GLN A 247 -3.36 16.11 15.55
CA GLN A 247 -2.88 17.07 14.56
C GLN A 247 -2.08 18.17 15.24
N ASN A 248 -1.02 18.64 14.58
CA ASN A 248 -0.37 19.89 14.93
C ASN A 248 -1.24 21.08 14.45
N PRO A 249 -1.79 21.92 15.34
CA PRO A 249 -2.73 22.98 14.95
C PRO A 249 -2.07 24.10 14.14
N HIS A 250 -0.74 24.27 14.24
CA HIS A 250 -0.02 25.32 13.53
C HIS A 250 0.31 24.93 12.08
N THR A 251 0.67 23.66 11.85
CA THR A 251 1.11 23.17 10.54
C THR A 251 0.03 22.38 9.81
N GLY A 252 -0.95 21.82 10.53
CA GLY A 252 -1.92 20.87 10.00
C GLY A 252 -1.37 19.44 9.81
N GLU A 253 -0.10 19.20 10.14
CA GLU A 253 0.53 17.87 10.07
C GLU A 253 -0.18 16.89 11.01
N ILE A 254 -0.47 15.69 10.49
CA ILE A 254 -1.03 14.59 11.30
C ILE A 254 0.12 13.88 12.02
N LEU A 255 0.08 13.92 13.34
CA LEU A 255 1.10 13.31 14.22
C LEU A 255 0.75 11.88 14.61
N ALA A 256 -0.54 11.57 14.67
CA ALA A 256 -1.06 10.23 14.87
C ALA A 256 -2.45 10.06 14.24
N LEU A 257 -2.71 8.89 13.69
CA LEU A 257 -4.01 8.47 13.20
C LEU A 257 -4.17 7.00 13.58
N ALA A 258 -4.93 6.76 14.66
CA ALA A 258 -5.11 5.46 15.26
C ALA A 258 -6.55 4.98 15.04
N ASN A 259 -6.71 3.76 14.55
CA ASN A 259 -8.01 3.11 14.36
C ASN A 259 -8.02 1.74 15.05
N ARG A 260 -9.21 1.36 15.53
CA ARG A 260 -9.50 0.01 16.01
C ARG A 260 -10.87 -0.43 15.46
N PRO A 261 -11.02 -1.70 15.04
CA PRO A 261 -10.01 -2.78 15.07
C PRO A 261 -8.86 -2.56 14.05
N THR A 262 -7.67 -3.08 14.38
CA THR A 262 -6.46 -2.98 13.52
C THR A 262 -6.01 -4.35 13.01
N PHE A 263 -4.97 -4.38 12.17
CA PHE A 263 -4.35 -5.58 11.63
C PHE A 263 -2.83 -5.47 11.64
N ASN A 264 -2.16 -6.61 11.46
CA ASN A 264 -0.71 -6.65 11.26
C ASN A 264 -0.41 -6.75 9.75
N PRO A 265 0.21 -5.73 9.13
CA PRO A 265 0.51 -5.75 7.69
C PRO A 265 1.46 -6.88 7.27
N ASN A 266 2.26 -7.44 8.20
CA ASN A 266 3.10 -8.60 7.92
C ASN A 266 2.29 -9.91 7.74
N LEU A 267 1.03 -9.93 8.18
CA LEU A 267 0.13 -11.08 8.16
C LEU A 267 -1.02 -10.86 7.16
N SER A 268 -0.67 -10.64 5.89
CA SER A 268 -1.63 -10.29 4.82
C SER A 268 -2.83 -11.24 4.69
N ARG A 269 -2.67 -12.54 4.99
CA ARG A 269 -3.75 -13.54 4.96
C ARG A 269 -4.84 -13.34 6.03
N GLN A 270 -4.56 -12.57 7.08
CA GLN A 270 -5.47 -12.32 8.20
C GLN A 270 -6.16 -10.95 8.11
N VAL A 271 -5.90 -10.20 7.04
CA VAL A 271 -6.48 -8.87 6.83
C VAL A 271 -7.90 -9.03 6.31
N THR A 272 -8.88 -8.51 7.06
CA THR A 272 -10.28 -8.47 6.66
C THR A 272 -10.67 -7.04 6.25
N PRO A 273 -11.71 -6.87 5.40
CA PRO A 273 -12.16 -5.54 4.98
C PRO A 273 -12.47 -4.60 6.15
N GLU A 274 -13.00 -5.11 7.26
CA GLU A 274 -13.35 -4.33 8.44
C GLU A 274 -12.12 -3.72 9.14
N ARG A 275 -11.02 -4.48 9.22
CA ARG A 275 -9.77 -4.03 9.87
C ARG A 275 -8.96 -3.09 8.98
N LEU A 276 -9.13 -3.24 7.66
CA LEU A 276 -8.43 -2.48 6.64
C LEU A 276 -9.00 -1.06 6.51
N LYS A 277 -10.28 -0.88 6.85
CA LYS A 277 -10.97 0.40 6.77
C LYS A 277 -10.35 1.44 7.69
N ASP A 278 -10.01 2.60 7.12
CA ASP A 278 -9.60 3.77 7.88
C ASP A 278 -10.84 4.60 8.28
N HIS A 279 -11.29 4.41 9.51
CA HIS A 279 -12.45 5.10 10.07
C HIS A 279 -12.25 6.63 10.16
N ALA A 280 -11.02 7.11 10.26
CA ALA A 280 -10.74 8.55 10.37
C ALA A 280 -11.09 9.33 9.09
N VAL A 281 -11.00 8.68 7.92
CA VAL A 281 -11.21 9.32 6.62
C VAL A 281 -12.46 8.85 5.89
N SER A 282 -12.97 7.66 6.21
CA SER A 282 -14.07 7.03 5.46
C SER A 282 -15.41 7.02 6.20
N ASP A 283 -15.42 7.03 7.53
CA ASP A 283 -16.67 7.01 8.29
C ASP A 283 -17.23 8.39 8.53
N VAL A 284 -18.54 8.48 8.30
CA VAL A 284 -19.32 9.69 8.51
C VAL A 284 -20.20 9.50 9.73
N TYR A 285 -20.10 10.40 10.69
CA TYR A 285 -20.94 10.42 11.89
C TYR A 285 -21.44 11.84 12.19
N GLU A 286 -22.49 11.93 12.99
CA GLU A 286 -22.99 13.21 13.49
C GLU A 286 -22.07 13.71 14.62
N PRO A 287 -21.44 14.89 14.49
CA PRO A 287 -20.46 15.39 15.46
C PRO A 287 -21.06 15.78 16.82
N GLY A 288 -22.37 15.99 16.87
CA GLY A 288 -23.06 16.48 18.05
C GLY A 288 -22.46 17.78 18.58
N SER A 289 -22.36 17.88 19.91
CA SER A 289 -21.94 19.10 20.60
C SER A 289 -20.57 19.65 20.20
N THR A 290 -19.67 18.83 19.63
CA THR A 290 -18.38 19.31 19.12
C THR A 290 -18.56 20.35 18.01
N PHE A 291 -19.66 20.28 17.26
CA PHE A 291 -19.98 21.21 16.18
C PHE A 291 -20.39 22.61 16.66
N LYS A 292 -20.80 22.77 17.92
CA LYS A 292 -21.18 24.10 18.48
C LYS A 292 -20.03 25.10 18.41
N VAL A 293 -18.78 24.63 18.34
CA VAL A 293 -17.60 25.46 18.10
C VAL A 293 -17.73 26.23 16.79
N VAL A 294 -18.21 25.59 15.72
CA VAL A 294 -18.45 26.24 14.41
C VAL A 294 -19.53 27.31 14.53
N THR A 295 -20.67 26.94 15.13
CA THR A 295 -21.83 27.83 15.31
C THR A 295 -21.44 29.11 16.07
N ILE A 296 -20.75 28.96 17.20
CA ILE A 296 -20.37 30.08 18.06
C ILE A 296 -19.28 30.91 17.40
N SER A 297 -18.27 30.28 16.77
CA SER A 297 -17.20 30.99 16.07
C SER A 297 -17.74 31.84 14.92
N ALA A 298 -18.67 31.29 14.12
CA ALA A 298 -19.31 32.02 13.02
C ALA A 298 -20.09 33.26 13.52
N ALA A 299 -20.83 33.13 14.62
CA ALA A 299 -21.57 34.25 15.18
C ALA A 299 -20.66 35.33 15.80
N LEU A 300 -19.51 34.94 16.36
CA LEU A 300 -18.50 35.86 16.87
C LEU A 300 -17.80 36.61 15.71
N GLU A 301 -17.44 35.91 14.64
CA GLU A 301 -16.79 36.50 13.45
C GLU A 301 -17.70 37.52 12.75
N GLU A 302 -18.99 37.20 12.61
CA GLU A 302 -20.01 38.11 12.08
C GLU A 302 -20.39 39.23 13.07
N LYS A 303 -19.78 39.28 14.26
CA LYS A 303 -20.03 40.26 15.34
C LYS A 303 -21.49 40.30 15.79
N LEU A 304 -22.21 39.20 15.64
CA LEU A 304 -23.62 39.05 16.03
C LEU A 304 -23.80 38.70 17.51
N THR A 305 -22.69 38.39 18.19
CA THR A 305 -22.65 38.09 19.61
C THR A 305 -21.27 38.43 20.19
N ARG A 306 -21.16 38.37 21.53
CA ARG A 306 -19.88 38.50 22.25
C ARG A 306 -19.79 37.50 23.39
N PRO A 307 -18.58 37.10 23.85
CA PRO A 307 -18.41 36.05 24.87
C PRO A 307 -19.18 36.27 26.19
N THR A 308 -19.47 37.54 26.52
CA THR A 308 -20.16 37.97 27.75
C THR A 308 -21.65 38.26 27.54
N GLU A 309 -22.17 38.18 26.31
CA GLU A 309 -23.60 38.39 26.06
C GLU A 309 -24.42 37.26 26.67
N MET A 310 -25.53 37.63 27.32
CA MET A 310 -26.45 36.71 27.98
C MET A 310 -27.53 36.23 27.01
N PHE A 311 -27.72 34.92 26.94
CA PHE A 311 -28.83 34.27 26.26
C PHE A 311 -29.68 33.54 27.29
N ASP A 312 -30.99 33.66 27.15
CA ASP A 312 -31.94 32.84 27.89
C ASP A 312 -32.00 31.44 27.25
N CYS A 313 -31.54 30.41 27.95
CA CYS A 313 -31.61 29.02 27.51
C CYS A 313 -32.97 28.35 27.83
N GLN A 314 -33.99 29.12 28.22
CA GLN A 314 -35.38 28.67 28.39
C GLN A 314 -35.53 27.45 29.30
N MET A 315 -34.73 27.39 30.35
CA MET A 315 -34.66 26.26 31.27
C MET A 315 -34.41 24.92 30.56
N GLY A 316 -33.66 24.95 29.45
CA GLY A 316 -33.25 23.78 28.69
C GLY A 316 -34.30 23.22 27.73
N SER A 317 -35.29 24.01 27.29
CA SER A 317 -36.27 23.55 26.30
C SER A 317 -36.67 24.65 25.32
N ILE A 318 -36.55 24.38 24.02
CA ILE A 318 -36.99 25.27 22.94
C ILE A 318 -37.87 24.54 21.93
N VAL A 319 -38.83 25.25 21.33
CA VAL A 319 -39.67 24.72 20.24
C VAL A 319 -39.35 25.47 18.96
N ILE A 320 -38.91 24.74 17.92
CA ILE A 320 -38.65 25.26 16.58
C ILE A 320 -39.62 24.58 15.61
N ASN A 321 -40.49 25.36 14.97
CA ASN A 321 -41.42 24.86 13.94
C ASN A 321 -42.15 23.55 14.36
N GLY A 322 -42.62 23.50 15.62
CA GLY A 322 -43.34 22.35 16.19
C GLY A 322 -42.47 21.24 16.77
N MET A 323 -41.16 21.25 16.55
CA MET A 323 -40.21 20.29 17.13
C MET A 323 -39.66 20.83 18.46
N ARG A 324 -39.75 20.03 19.53
CA ARG A 324 -39.19 20.38 20.83
C ARG A 324 -37.80 19.78 20.98
N ILE A 325 -36.85 20.62 21.41
CA ILE A 325 -35.45 20.25 21.64
C ILE A 325 -35.12 20.54 23.10
N HIS A 326 -34.40 19.62 23.73
CA HIS A 326 -34.07 19.64 25.15
C HIS A 326 -32.58 19.62 25.39
N ASP A 327 -32.10 20.47 26.30
CA ASP A 327 -30.77 20.36 26.87
C ASP A 327 -30.71 19.16 27.82
N SER A 328 -29.52 18.60 28.04
CA SER A 328 -29.31 17.55 29.05
C SER A 328 -29.58 18.04 30.48
N LYS A 329 -29.47 19.34 30.74
CA LYS A 329 -29.74 19.96 32.04
C LYS A 329 -30.46 21.30 31.84
N PRO A 330 -31.36 21.69 32.76
CA PRO A 330 -32.05 22.96 32.66
C PRO A 330 -31.08 24.11 32.92
N HIS A 331 -31.04 25.06 31.99
CA HIS A 331 -30.24 26.27 32.09
C HIS A 331 -31.10 27.51 31.87
N GLY A 332 -31.01 28.47 32.79
CA GLY A 332 -31.64 29.78 32.66
C GLY A 332 -30.81 30.69 31.76
N LEU A 333 -30.39 31.84 32.28
CA LEU A 333 -29.50 32.73 31.55
C LEU A 333 -28.05 32.22 31.58
N LEU A 334 -27.42 32.13 30.41
CA LEU A 334 -26.00 31.81 30.25
C LEU A 334 -25.33 32.86 29.36
N THR A 335 -24.06 33.18 29.66
CA THR A 335 -23.23 33.91 28.69
C THR A 335 -22.92 33.02 27.48
N VAL A 336 -22.52 33.58 26.34
CA VAL A 336 -22.02 32.76 25.20
C VAL A 336 -20.89 31.81 25.63
N SER A 337 -19.98 32.29 26.47
CA SER A 337 -18.93 31.44 27.06
C SER A 337 -19.53 30.31 27.92
N GLY A 338 -20.59 30.62 28.68
CA GLY A 338 -21.36 29.66 29.45
C GLY A 338 -22.12 28.64 28.59
N ILE A 339 -22.65 29.04 27.43
CA ILE A 339 -23.31 28.15 26.47
C ILE A 339 -22.33 27.11 25.96
N LEU A 340 -21.12 27.51 25.58
CA LEU A 340 -20.07 26.58 25.18
C LEU A 340 -19.64 25.69 26.36
N ALA A 341 -19.37 26.28 27.52
CA ALA A 341 -18.89 25.55 28.71
C ALA A 341 -19.91 24.55 29.28
N LYS A 342 -21.21 24.83 29.14
CA LYS A 342 -22.31 23.93 29.56
C LYS A 342 -22.88 23.11 28.40
N SER A 343 -22.40 23.35 27.19
CA SER A 343 -22.89 22.75 25.95
C SER A 343 -24.42 22.86 25.82
N SER A 344 -25.01 24.03 26.03
CA SER A 344 -26.48 24.22 25.88
C SER A 344 -26.88 24.17 24.40
N ASP A 345 -27.77 23.22 24.05
CA ASP A 345 -28.35 23.10 22.70
C ASP A 345 -29.27 24.28 22.41
N VAL A 346 -30.10 24.69 23.38
CA VAL A 346 -30.97 25.87 23.25
C VAL A 346 -30.15 27.13 22.96
N GLY A 347 -29.04 27.32 23.67
CA GLY A 347 -28.14 28.44 23.46
C GLY A 347 -27.54 28.44 22.04
N ALA A 348 -27.03 27.29 21.58
CA ALA A 348 -26.47 27.13 20.24
C ALA A 348 -27.51 27.41 19.14
N ILE A 349 -28.73 26.89 19.29
CA ILE A 349 -29.85 27.15 18.37
C ILE A 349 -30.12 28.65 18.26
N LYS A 350 -30.26 29.34 19.40
CA LYS A 350 -30.60 30.78 19.39
C LYS A 350 -29.51 31.61 18.71
N ILE A 351 -28.24 31.24 18.91
CA ILE A 351 -27.11 31.85 18.21
C ILE A 351 -27.19 31.57 16.70
N ALA A 352 -27.45 30.33 16.29
CA ALA A 352 -27.58 29.97 14.88
C ALA A 352 -28.75 30.69 14.19
N LEU A 353 -29.91 30.78 14.85
CA LEU A 353 -31.08 31.52 14.34
C LEU A 353 -30.74 33.01 14.12
N ARG A 354 -29.91 33.60 14.98
CA ARG A 354 -29.43 34.98 14.78
C ARG A 354 -28.42 35.08 13.62
N LEU A 355 -27.58 34.06 13.43
CA LEU A 355 -26.64 33.98 12.33
C LEU A 355 -27.34 33.88 10.97
N GLY A 356 -28.40 33.08 10.87
CA GLY A 356 -29.15 32.84 9.64
C GLY A 356 -28.51 31.76 8.75
N GLU A 357 -29.34 31.15 7.89
CA GLU A 357 -28.99 29.91 7.16
C GLU A 357 -27.84 30.10 6.17
N ASP A 358 -27.87 31.15 5.33
CA ASP A 358 -26.86 31.38 4.29
C ASP A 358 -25.47 31.62 4.87
N ARG A 359 -25.37 32.48 5.90
CA ARG A 359 -24.11 32.72 6.60
C ARG A 359 -23.64 31.46 7.31
N PHE A 360 -24.54 30.76 8.00
CA PHE A 360 -24.15 29.55 8.70
C PHE A 360 -23.59 28.51 7.74
N TYR A 361 -24.27 28.24 6.62
CA TYR A 361 -23.78 27.33 5.60
C TYR A 361 -22.43 27.75 5.00
N LYS A 362 -22.23 29.06 4.76
CA LYS A 362 -20.92 29.57 4.32
C LYS A 362 -19.81 29.17 5.30
N TYR A 363 -19.98 29.43 6.61
CA TYR A 363 -18.97 29.04 7.60
C TYR A 363 -18.77 27.53 7.67
N ILE A 364 -19.83 26.72 7.59
CA ILE A 364 -19.70 25.26 7.53
C ILE A 364 -18.77 24.84 6.38
N ARG A 365 -18.90 25.47 5.20
CA ARG A 365 -18.03 25.23 4.06
C ARG A 365 -16.61 25.76 4.28
N ASP A 366 -16.47 26.96 4.84
CA ASP A 366 -15.17 27.61 5.09
C ASP A 366 -14.33 26.84 6.13
N PHE A 367 -14.97 26.19 7.11
CA PHE A 367 -14.32 25.24 8.03
C PHE A 367 -13.94 23.89 7.37
N GLY A 368 -14.27 23.69 6.09
CA GLY A 368 -13.90 22.50 5.31
C GLY A 368 -14.95 21.39 5.29
N PHE A 369 -16.12 21.57 5.91
CA PHE A 369 -17.14 20.51 5.92
C PHE A 369 -17.85 20.36 4.58
N GLY A 370 -18.16 19.10 4.23
CA GLY A 370 -18.70 18.74 2.93
C GLY A 370 -17.64 18.75 1.82
N GLN A 371 -16.36 18.86 2.16
CA GLN A 371 -15.21 18.86 1.24
C GLN A 371 -14.22 17.78 1.66
N GLN A 372 -13.49 17.21 0.71
CA GLN A 372 -12.32 16.40 1.02
C GLN A 372 -11.24 17.31 1.60
N THR A 373 -10.52 16.83 2.62
CA THR A 373 -9.43 17.56 3.25
C THR A 373 -8.19 17.57 2.36
N GLY A 374 -8.06 16.60 1.46
CA GLY A 374 -6.92 16.43 0.57
C GLY A 374 -5.80 15.57 1.17
N ILE A 375 -6.08 14.87 2.27
CA ILE A 375 -5.14 13.92 2.88
C ILE A 375 -4.70 12.86 1.86
N GLU A 376 -3.42 12.49 1.86
CA GLU A 376 -2.89 11.47 0.94
C GLU A 376 -3.18 10.04 1.43
N LEU A 377 -4.45 9.77 1.74
CA LEU A 377 -4.97 8.45 2.11
C LEU A 377 -6.14 8.06 1.21
N PRO A 378 -6.18 6.81 0.71
CA PRO A 378 -7.26 6.37 -0.16
C PRO A 378 -8.58 6.24 0.60
N GLY A 379 -9.69 6.53 -0.08
CA GLY A 379 -11.04 6.31 0.48
C GLY A 379 -11.59 7.47 1.30
N GLU A 380 -11.00 8.66 1.21
CA GLU A 380 -11.51 9.86 1.87
C GLU A 380 -12.91 10.24 1.37
N THR A 381 -13.87 10.36 2.30
CA THR A 381 -15.20 10.90 2.02
C THR A 381 -15.25 12.41 2.30
N ARG A 382 -16.09 13.12 1.55
CA ARG A 382 -16.36 14.55 1.79
C ARG A 382 -17.28 14.81 2.99
N GLY A 383 -17.82 13.76 3.62
CA GLY A 383 -18.90 13.87 4.62
C GLY A 383 -20.27 14.14 3.99
N LEU A 384 -21.24 14.55 4.82
CA LEU A 384 -22.63 14.79 4.44
C LEU A 384 -23.08 16.18 4.91
N THR A 385 -23.08 17.13 3.99
CA THR A 385 -23.57 18.49 4.25
C THR A 385 -24.59 18.88 3.17
N LYS A 386 -25.81 19.23 3.58
CA LYS A 386 -26.88 19.61 2.65
C LYS A 386 -26.76 21.10 2.30
N PRO A 387 -26.97 21.52 1.04
CA PRO A 387 -27.07 22.94 0.70
C PRO A 387 -28.31 23.57 1.35
N VAL A 388 -28.29 24.89 1.58
CA VAL A 388 -29.38 25.66 2.21
C VAL A 388 -30.73 25.43 1.52
N SER A 389 -30.75 25.28 0.19
CA SER A 389 -31.97 25.00 -0.59
C SER A 389 -32.69 23.69 -0.21
N ARG A 390 -32.03 22.80 0.53
CA ARG A 390 -32.58 21.54 1.04
C ARG A 390 -32.80 21.55 2.56
N TRP A 391 -32.61 22.69 3.22
CA TRP A 391 -32.84 22.81 4.65
C TRP A 391 -34.35 22.90 4.90
N SER A 392 -34.81 22.18 5.92
CA SER A 392 -36.14 22.37 6.46
C SER A 392 -36.13 23.52 7.46
N LYS A 393 -37.31 23.99 7.87
CA LYS A 393 -37.45 25.04 8.90
C LYS A 393 -36.85 24.68 10.27
N VAL A 394 -36.49 23.41 10.51
CA VAL A 394 -35.82 22.96 11.75
C VAL A 394 -34.32 22.71 11.55
N SER A 395 -33.83 22.65 10.31
CA SER A 395 -32.48 22.19 10.01
C SER A 395 -31.41 23.13 10.55
N ILE A 396 -31.62 24.45 10.55
CA ILE A 396 -30.67 25.38 11.18
C ILE A 396 -30.47 25.08 12.67
N GLY A 397 -31.55 24.70 13.38
CA GLY A 397 -31.49 24.31 14.78
C GLY A 397 -30.74 22.99 14.98
N ALA A 398 -31.07 21.97 14.19
CA ALA A 398 -30.43 20.65 14.25
C ALA A 398 -28.92 20.73 13.91
N ILE A 399 -28.57 21.42 12.82
CA ILE A 399 -27.17 21.58 12.38
C ILE A 399 -26.36 22.36 13.40
N SER A 400 -26.95 23.35 14.09
CA SER A 400 -26.24 24.15 15.09
C SER A 400 -25.65 23.35 16.25
N MET A 401 -26.23 22.19 16.54
CA MET A 401 -25.80 21.24 17.58
C MET A 401 -25.19 19.96 17.00
N GLY A 402 -24.87 19.95 15.70
CA GLY A 402 -24.19 18.83 15.04
C GLY A 402 -25.07 17.65 14.67
N GLN A 403 -26.38 17.87 14.48
CA GLN A 403 -27.31 16.90 13.87
C GLN A 403 -27.62 17.31 12.42
N GLU A 404 -28.14 16.40 11.59
CA GLU A 404 -28.39 16.64 10.15
C GLU A 404 -27.12 16.97 9.32
N ILE A 405 -25.94 16.90 9.94
CA ILE A 405 -24.64 17.03 9.30
C ILE A 405 -23.77 15.83 9.67
N GLY A 406 -23.15 15.22 8.66
CA GLY A 406 -22.22 14.13 8.85
C GLY A 406 -20.79 14.56 8.52
N ILE A 407 -19.85 14.26 9.39
CA ILE A 407 -18.44 14.58 9.22
C ILE A 407 -17.56 13.36 9.49
N THR A 408 -16.29 13.42 9.09
CA THR A 408 -15.27 12.43 9.46
C THR A 408 -14.46 12.88 10.69
N PRO A 409 -13.82 11.95 11.44
CA PRO A 409 -12.94 12.33 12.54
C PRO A 409 -11.80 13.25 12.09
N LEU A 410 -11.29 13.05 10.87
CA LEU A 410 -10.27 13.91 10.28
C LEU A 410 -10.79 15.33 9.99
N GLN A 411 -12.01 15.47 9.46
CA GLN A 411 -12.62 16.79 9.28
C GLN A 411 -12.83 17.49 10.63
N LEU A 412 -13.19 16.74 11.68
CA LEU A 412 -13.40 17.30 13.01
C LEU A 412 -12.11 17.90 13.60
N VAL A 413 -10.97 17.19 13.52
CA VAL A 413 -9.71 17.72 14.07
C VAL A 413 -9.25 18.97 13.32
N GLY A 414 -9.60 19.08 12.04
CA GLY A 414 -9.34 20.25 11.21
C GLY A 414 -10.03 21.55 11.66
N LEU A 415 -11.00 21.49 12.58
CA LEU A 415 -11.66 22.67 13.17
C LEU A 415 -10.69 23.68 13.78
N ASN A 416 -9.54 23.20 14.28
CA ASN A 416 -8.54 24.04 14.93
C ASN A 416 -7.61 24.76 13.92
N ARG A 417 -7.83 24.62 12.61
CA ARG A 417 -7.17 25.49 11.61
C ARG A 417 -7.77 26.90 11.68
N ALA A 418 -6.93 27.88 12.00
CA ALA A 418 -7.33 29.28 11.86
C ALA A 418 -7.73 29.58 10.40
N PRO A 419 -8.86 30.28 10.14
CA PRO A 419 -9.28 30.64 8.78
C PRO A 419 -8.21 31.40 7.98
N ALA A 420 -7.37 32.18 8.67
CA ALA A 420 -6.24 32.92 8.08
C ALA A 420 -5.10 32.01 7.57
N HIS A 421 -5.05 30.73 7.94
CA HIS A 421 -4.09 29.74 7.44
C HIS A 421 -4.67 28.83 6.35
N ALA A 422 -5.99 28.83 6.12
CA ALA A 422 -6.62 28.03 5.07
C ALA A 422 -6.24 28.47 3.64
N ALA A 423 -5.82 29.72 3.47
CA ALA A 423 -5.39 30.26 2.19
C ALA A 423 -3.88 30.10 1.90
N ASN A 424 -3.05 29.76 2.89
CA ASN A 424 -1.59 29.84 2.76
C ASN A 424 -0.79 28.70 3.43
N CYS A 425 -1.46 27.73 4.05
CA CYS A 425 -0.82 26.52 4.58
C CYS A 425 -1.31 25.30 3.83
N GLY A 426 -0.35 24.48 3.39
CA GLY A 426 -0.57 23.31 2.55
C GLY A 426 -1.65 22.37 3.06
N ILE A 427 -2.19 21.61 2.11
CA ILE A 427 -3.01 20.39 2.27
C ILE A 427 -2.56 19.60 3.52
N PRO A 428 -3.45 18.96 4.30
CA PRO A 428 -3.05 18.02 5.36
C PRO A 428 -2.09 17.00 4.75
N SER A 429 -0.80 17.25 4.93
CA SER A 429 0.23 16.56 4.19
C SER A 429 0.91 15.58 5.13
N TRP A 430 0.89 14.32 4.76
CA TRP A 430 1.70 13.29 5.39
C TRP A 430 3.17 13.44 5.02
N CYS A 431 3.51 14.08 3.91
CA CYS A 431 4.91 14.32 3.56
C CYS A 431 5.38 15.68 4.10
N GLY A 432 6.36 15.66 5.01
CA GLY A 432 7.21 16.83 5.19
C GLY A 432 7.93 17.14 3.87
N THR A 433 8.19 18.42 3.57
CA THR A 433 9.09 18.81 2.47
C THR A 433 10.35 17.93 2.50
N PRO A 434 10.79 17.35 1.37
CA PRO A 434 11.89 16.40 1.34
C PRO A 434 13.14 17.03 1.97
N ARG A 435 13.50 16.59 3.17
CA ARG A 435 14.84 16.83 3.71
C ARG A 435 15.72 15.79 3.04
N ASN A 436 16.52 16.22 2.08
CA ASN A 436 17.58 15.40 1.49
C ASN A 436 18.49 14.91 2.61
N PHE A 437 18.22 13.72 3.14
CA PHE A 437 19.24 12.96 3.84
C PHE A 437 20.09 12.27 2.78
N SER A 438 21.07 13.02 2.28
CA SER A 438 22.18 12.45 1.52
C SER A 438 22.86 11.41 2.41
N ALA A 439 22.80 10.15 1.99
CA ALA A 439 23.59 9.08 2.58
C ALA A 439 25.08 9.37 2.36
N HIS A 440 25.74 9.93 3.36
CA HIS A 440 27.20 9.86 3.51
C HIS A 440 27.49 8.98 4.71
N GLY A 441 27.79 7.72 4.41
CA GLY A 441 28.12 6.68 5.37
C GLY A 441 28.67 5.49 4.61
N GLY A 442 29.76 5.72 3.86
CA GLY A 442 30.48 4.71 3.12
C GLY A 442 31.98 4.92 3.29
N SER A 443 32.56 4.09 4.15
CA SER A 443 33.93 3.55 4.08
C SER A 443 35.08 4.51 3.75
N ASP A 444 35.81 4.92 4.77
CA ASP A 444 37.26 5.16 4.68
C ASP A 444 37.91 4.61 5.95
N GLU A 445 38.24 3.32 5.92
CA GLU A 445 39.14 2.73 6.92
C GLU A 445 39.94 1.61 6.24
N THR A 446 40.91 2.03 5.41
CA THR A 446 42.08 1.21 5.03
C THR A 446 43.25 2.13 4.66
N ASP A 447 44.40 1.82 5.22
CA ASP A 447 45.76 2.23 4.84
C ASP A 447 46.23 3.67 5.14
N ASP A 448 46.80 3.87 6.34
CA ASP A 448 48.10 4.56 6.41
C ASP A 448 48.99 3.98 7.52
N ALA A 449 49.67 2.88 7.19
CA ALA A 449 50.88 2.47 7.87
C ALA A 449 52.10 3.01 7.09
N GLY A 450 52.56 4.20 7.47
CA GLY A 450 53.97 4.52 7.52
C GLY A 450 54.48 5.56 6.53
N ARG A 451 54.89 6.71 7.07
CA ARG A 451 56.18 7.36 6.75
C ARG A 451 56.50 8.51 7.72
N ARG A 452 57.53 8.26 8.54
CA ARG A 452 58.69 9.13 8.84
C ARG A 452 58.43 10.65 8.97
N ALA A 453 58.52 11.16 10.21
CA ALA A 453 59.63 11.95 10.75
C ALA A 453 59.22 12.59 12.07
#